data_AF-A0A6L6PNT0-F1
#
_entry.id   AF-A0A6L6PNT0-F1
#
_cell.length_a   1.000
_cell.length_b   1.000
_cell.length_c   1.000
_cell.angle_alpha   90.00
_cell.angle_beta   90.00
_cell.angle_gamma   90.00
#
_symmetry.space_group_name_H-M   'P 1'
#
loop_
_entity.id
_entity.type
_entity.pdbx_description
1 polymer ?
#
loop_
_entity_poly.entity_id
_entity_poly.type
_entity_poly.pdbx_seq_one_letter_code
_entity_poly.pdbx_strand_id
1 'polypeptide(L)' 'MRTTVTIDDKLYQKALEVADPSMDKADLFREAVKTFVRVRAAQRLAALGGSASNMADIPRDRTAAAR' A
#
# COMPACT_ATOMS: atom_id res chain seq x y z
N MET A 1 19.54 -10.54 -4.25
CA MET A 1 19.39 -10.72 -5.70
C MET A 1 19.75 -9.41 -6.37
N ARG A 2 20.60 -9.41 -7.41
CA ARG A 2 20.97 -8.20 -8.15
C ARG A 2 20.19 -8.21 -9.46
N THR A 3 19.42 -7.15 -9.71
CA THR A 3 18.56 -7.03 -10.88
C THR A 3 18.76 -5.64 -11.49
N THR A 4 18.89 -5.58 -12.81
CA THR A 4 18.92 -4.32 -13.56
C THR A 4 17.53 -4.06 -14.13
N VAL A 5 16.99 -2.86 -13.93
CA VAL A 5 15.67 -2.44 -14.40
C VAL A 5 15.81 -1.12 -15.15
N THR A 6 15.03 -0.97 -16.22
CA THR A 6 14.92 0.29 -16.98
C THR A 6 13.75 1.07 -16.43
N ILE A 7 13.98 2.34 -16.06
CA ILE A 7 12.96 3.25 -15.55
C ILE A 7 13.05 4.57 -16.31
N ASP A 8 11.92 5.26 -16.47
CA ASP A 8 11.88 6.59 -17.03
C ASP A 8 12.58 7.60 -16.11
N ASP A 9 13.45 8.44 -16.69
CA ASP A 9 14.26 9.40 -15.93
C ASP A 9 13.39 10.44 -15.22
N LYS A 10 12.29 10.90 -15.82
CA LYS A 10 11.40 11.88 -15.17
C LYS A 10 10.70 11.26 -13.97
N LEU A 11 10.28 9.99 -14.10
CA LEU A 11 9.70 9.26 -12.97
C LEU A 11 10.72 9.08 -11.84
N TYR A 12 11.96 8.74 -12.18
CA TYR A 12 13.03 8.57 -11.21
C TYR A 12 13.39 9.89 -10.50
N GLN A 13 13.49 11.00 -11.23
CA GLN A 13 13.72 12.32 -10.64
C GLN A 13 12.59 12.73 -9.70
N LYS A 14 11.35 12.55 -10.12
CA LYS A 14 10.19 12.84 -9.27
C LYS A 14 10.18 12.01 -8.00
N ALA A 15 10.61 10.75 -8.06
CA ALA A 15 10.74 9.91 -6.88
C ALA A 15 11.83 10.42 -5.94
N LEU A 16 12.96 10.94 -6.46
CA LEU A 16 14.02 11.54 -5.66
C LEU A 16 13.61 12.85 -4.99
N GLU A 17 12.77 13.67 -5.62
CA GLU A 17 12.27 14.93 -5.04
C GLU A 17 11.46 14.73 -3.75
N VAL A 18 10.79 13.58 -3.61
CA VAL A 18 9.97 13.21 -2.45
C VAL A 18 10.64 12.20 -1.53
N ALA A 19 11.74 11.59 -1.96
CA ALA A 19 12.47 10.62 -1.15
C ALA A 19 13.25 11.32 -0.03
N ASP A 20 13.49 10.58 1.05
CA ASP A 20 14.37 11.06 2.10
C ASP A 20 15.80 11.29 1.56
N PRO A 21 16.49 12.38 1.95
CA PRO A 21 17.83 12.71 1.46
C PRO A 21 18.89 11.63 1.75
N SER A 22 18.64 10.77 2.75
CA SER A 22 19.50 9.67 3.14
C SER A 22 19.18 8.35 2.42
N MET A 23 18.13 8.31 1.60
CA MET A 23 17.66 7.10 0.96
C MET A 23 18.55 6.73 -0.23
N ASP A 24 19.05 5.49 -0.26
CA ASP A 24 19.80 5.00 -1.39
C ASP A 24 18.89 4.55 -2.55
N LYS A 25 19.48 4.29 -3.72
CA LYS A 25 18.71 3.85 -4.91
C LYS A 25 17.99 2.52 -4.67
N ALA A 26 18.61 1.59 -3.95
CA ALA A 26 18.05 0.27 -3.70
C ALA A 26 16.86 0.32 -2.73
N ASP A 27 16.92 1.19 -1.73
CA ASP A 27 15.89 1.45 -0.75
C ASP A 27 14.68 2.11 -1.40
N LEU A 28 14.89 3.06 -2.31
CA LEU A 28 13.81 3.64 -3.11
C LEU A 28 13.03 2.57 -3.89
N PHE A 29 13.75 1.68 -4.59
CA PHE A 29 13.12 0.56 -5.31
C PHE A 29 12.43 -0.42 -4.36
N ARG A 30 13.03 -0.73 -3.21
CA ARG A 30 12.43 -1.62 -2.21
C ARG A 30 11.13 -1.06 -1.66
N GLU A 31 11.09 0.23 -1.33
CA GLU A 31 9.88 0.89 -0.83
C GLU A 31 8.81 1.03 -1.93
N ALA A 32 9.20 1.29 -3.18
CA ALA A 32 8.27 1.29 -4.30
C ALA A 32 7.57 -0.08 -4.46
N VAL A 33 8.34 -1.18 -4.39
CA VAL A 33 7.78 -2.53 -4.48
C VAL A 33 6.88 -2.87 -3.28
N LYS A 34 7.29 -2.55 -2.05
CA LYS A 34 6.46 -2.74 -0.85
C LYS A 34 5.14 -1.99 -0.98
N THR A 35 5.19 -0.74 -1.44
CA THR A 35 4.01 0.10 -1.63
C THR A 35 3.10 -0.47 -2.71
N PHE A 36 3.66 -0.92 -3.84
CA PHE A 36 2.89 -1.57 -4.90
C PHE A 36 2.12 -2.81 -4.39
N VAL A 37 2.79 -3.68 -3.62
CA VAL A 37 2.14 -4.86 -3.03
C VAL A 37 0.98 -4.45 -2.12
N ARG A 38 1.19 -3.46 -1.25
CA ARG A 38 0.12 -2.94 -0.36
C ARG A 38 -1.07 -2.41 -1.16
N VAL A 39 -0.85 -1.59 -2.18
CA VAL A 39 -1.92 -1.01 -3.00
C VAL A 39 -2.68 -2.10 -3.76
N ARG A 40 -1.98 -3.06 -4.38
CA ARG A 40 -2.65 -4.16 -5.11
C ARG A 40 -3.41 -5.09 -4.17
N ALA A 41 -2.88 -5.38 -2.99
CA ALA A 41 -3.60 -6.15 -1.98
C ALA A 41 -4.87 -5.43 -1.53
N ALA A 42 -4.78 -4.13 -1.23
CA ALA A 42 -5.94 -3.31 -0.87
C ALA A 42 -6.99 -3.26 -1.98
N GLN A 43 -6.59 -3.09 -3.25
CA GLN A 43 -7.51 -3.13 -4.40
C GLN A 43 -8.23 -4.48 -4.51
N ARG A 44 -7.51 -5.60 -4.31
CA ARG A 44 -8.12 -6.94 -4.31
C ARG A 44 -9.12 -7.09 -3.17
N LEU A 45 -8.77 -6.65 -1.96
CA LEU A 45 -9.68 -6.69 -0.81
C LEU A 45 -10.90 -5.80 -1.01
N ALA A 46 -10.73 -4.60 -1.58
CA ALA A 46 -11.83 -3.70 -1.91
C ALA A 46 -12.78 -4.32 -2.96
N ALA A 47 -12.24 -5.03 -3.96
CA ALA A 47 -13.04 -5.77 -4.93
C ALA A 47 -13.82 -6.95 -4.32
N LEU A 48 -13.35 -7.50 -3.19
CA LEU A 48 -14.08 -8.48 -2.37
C LEU A 48 -15.08 -7.80 -1.42
N GLY A 49 -15.04 -6.48 -1.27
CA GLY A 49 -16.03 -5.73 -0.51
C GLY A 49 -17.41 -5.93 -1.12
N GLY A 50 -18.36 -6.47 -0.34
CA GLY A 50 -19.71 -6.75 -0.80
C GLY A 50 -19.91 -8.10 -1.50
N SER A 51 -18.86 -8.92 -1.69
CA SER A 51 -19.01 -10.27 -2.24
C SER A 51 -19.63 -11.28 -1.26
N ALA A 52 -19.84 -10.88 0.00
CA ALA A 52 -20.52 -11.66 1.03
C ALA A 52 -21.82 -10.96 1.46
N SER A 53 -22.77 -10.81 0.53
CA SER A 53 -24.08 -10.16 0.78
C SER A 53 -24.88 -10.80 1.91
N ASN A 54 -24.65 -12.08 2.19
CA ASN A 54 -25.32 -12.86 3.23
C ASN A 54 -24.48 -13.00 4.51
N MET A 55 -23.40 -12.24 4.67
CA MET A 55 -22.61 -12.26 5.89
C MET A 55 -23.48 -11.75 7.06
N ALA A 56 -23.50 -12.51 8.16
CA ALA A 56 -24.22 -12.10 9.37
C ALA A 56 -23.64 -10.78 9.90
N ASP A 57 -24.52 -9.88 10.35
CA ASP A 57 -24.09 -8.60 10.93
C ASP A 57 -23.23 -8.85 12.19
N ILE A 58 -22.13 -8.12 12.32
CA ILE A 58 -21.21 -8.28 13.45
C ILE A 58 -21.78 -7.46 14.61
N PRO A 59 -22.08 -8.07 15.78
CA PRO A 59 -22.64 -7.36 16.92
C PRO A 59 -21.71 -6.20 17.34
N ARG A 60 -22.23 -4.97 17.28
CA ARG A 60 -21.51 -3.80 17.79
C ARG A 60 -21.74 -3.69 19.28
N ASP A 61 -20.72 -3.99 20.07
CA ASP A 61 -20.78 -3.77 21.50
C ASP A 61 -20.61 -2.26 21.80
N ARG A 62 -21.71 -1.58 22.18
CA ARG A 62 -21.72 -0.17 22.59
C ARG A 62 -21.78 -0.01 24.11
N THR A 63 -21.33 -0.99 24.88
CA THR A 63 -21.36 -0.91 26.34
C THR A 63 -20.12 -0.20 26.90
N ALA A 64 -20.02 1.14 26.75
CA ALA A 64 -19.28 2.04 27.67
C ALA A 64 -19.16 3.49 27.16
N ALA A 65 -20.27 4.17 26.83
CA ALA A 65 -20.25 5.63 26.68
C ALA A 65 -21.52 6.30 27.24
N ALA A 66 -22.06 5.72 28.31
CA ALA A 66 -23.12 6.34 29.11
C ALA A 66 -22.93 5.92 30.57
N ARG A 67 -21.95 6.55 31.24
CA ARG A 67 -21.95 6.79 32.69
C ARG A 67 -20.96 7.91 32.99
#